data_AF-A0A7X8WPP3-F1
#
_entry.id   AF-A0A7X8WPP3-F1
#
_cell.length_a   1.000
_cell.length_b   1.000
_cell.length_c   1.000
_cell.angle_alpha   90.00
_cell.angle_beta   90.00
_cell.angle_gamma   90.00
#
_symmetry.space_group_name_H-M   'P 1'
#
loop_
_entity.id
_entity.type
_entity.pdbx_description
1 polymer ?
#
loop_
_entity_poly.entity_id
_entity_poly.type
_entity_poly.pdbx_seq_one_letter_code
_entity_poly.pdbx_strand_id
1 'polypeptide(L)'
;MTSTEPLIQLRGFTAVDPRSGRMLLDDINLTVHPGEQVLLLGASGAGKSSLLDAIRGVIPHSVPLETSGECLVDGAPVLYNTVAELSAVVGNVPQDPHASITLPLVEDEIALTLEN
;
A
#
# COMPACT_ATOMS: atom_id res chain seq x y z
N MET A 1 -25.82 1.08 -5.68
CA MET A 1 -25.48 -0.30 -6.09
C MET A 1 -24.03 -0.48 -5.73
N THR A 2 -23.69 -1.40 -4.82
CA THR A 2 -22.29 -1.70 -4.49
C THR A 2 -21.66 -2.39 -5.70
N SER A 3 -20.55 -1.84 -6.20
CA SER A 3 -19.77 -2.50 -7.25
C SER A 3 -19.27 -3.85 -6.74
N THR A 4 -19.36 -4.89 -7.57
CA THR A 4 -18.87 -6.24 -7.25
C THR A 4 -17.36 -6.38 -7.48
N GLU A 5 -16.75 -5.43 -8.18
CA GLU A 5 -15.31 -5.47 -8.44
C GLU A 5 -14.52 -5.13 -7.17
N PRO A 6 -13.43 -5.86 -6.89
CA PRO A 6 -12.62 -5.61 -5.70
C PRO A 6 -11.82 -4.32 -5.85
N LEU A 7 -11.77 -3.53 -4.77
CA LEU A 7 -10.96 -2.31 -4.71
C LEU A 7 -9.48 -2.63 -4.51
N ILE A 8 -9.17 -3.67 -3.71
CA ILE A 8 -7.81 -4.17 -3.52
C ILE A 8 -7.82 -5.67 -3.74
N GLN A 9 -6.88 -6.18 -4.52
CA GLN A 9 -6.74 -7.59 -4.77
C GLN A 9 -5.28 -8.03 -4.83
N LEU A 10 -4.92 -8.99 -3.98
CA LEU A 10 -3.64 -9.67 -4.01
C LEU A 10 -3.87 -11.16 -4.33
N ARG A 11 -3.08 -11.70 -5.26
CA ARG A 11 -3.15 -13.09 -5.72
C ARG A 11 -1.75 -13.69 -5.69
N GLY A 12 -1.52 -14.57 -4.72
CA GLY A 12 -0.22 -15.17 -4.42
C GLY A 12 0.92 -14.18 -4.37
N PHE A 13 0.67 -13.00 -3.78
CA PHE A 13 1.64 -11.92 -3.77
C PHE A 13 2.77 -12.22 -2.77
N THR A 14 4.00 -12.22 -3.27
CA THR A 14 5.20 -12.51 -2.49
C THR A 14 6.19 -11.37 -2.65
N ALA A 15 6.87 -11.00 -1.57
CA ALA A 15 7.90 -9.97 -1.56
C ALA A 15 9.13 -10.42 -0.76
N VAL A 16 10.30 -10.38 -1.40
CA VAL A 16 11.57 -10.86 -0.86
C VAL A 16 12.61 -9.75 -0.94
N ASP A 17 13.39 -9.58 0.12
CA ASP A 17 14.58 -8.73 0.10
C ASP A 17 15.71 -9.45 -0.65
N PRO A 18 16.13 -8.97 -1.84
CA PRO A 18 17.14 -9.64 -2.64
C PRO A 18 18.53 -9.66 -1.99
N ARG A 19 18.79 -8.77 -1.01
CA ARG A 19 20.10 -8.68 -0.34
C ARG A 19 20.25 -9.71 0.77
N SER A 20 19.18 -9.94 1.53
CA SER A 20 19.19 -10.85 2.67
C SER A 20 18.55 -12.21 2.37
N GLY A 21 17.79 -12.33 1.27
CA GLY A 21 16.92 -13.47 0.99
C GLY A 21 15.74 -13.57 1.96
N ARG A 22 15.53 -12.58 2.83
CA ARG A 22 14.44 -12.58 3.79
C ARG A 22 13.13 -12.39 3.05
N MET A 23 12.20 -13.31 3.26
CA MET A 23 10.82 -13.19 2.81
C MET A 23 10.03 -12.29 3.77
N LEU A 24 9.42 -11.22 3.24
CA LEU A 24 8.62 -10.27 4.02
C LEU A 24 7.12 -10.55 3.87
N LEU A 25 6.71 -10.99 2.68
CA LEU A 25 5.35 -11.43 2.35
C LEU A 25 5.47 -12.73 1.57
N ASP A 26 4.63 -13.70 1.90
CA ASP A 26 4.66 -15.06 1.37
C ASP A 26 3.24 -15.47 0.97
N ASP A 27 3.01 -15.65 -0.34
CA ASP A 27 1.76 -16.14 -0.94
C ASP A 27 0.50 -15.44 -0.39
N ILE A 28 0.53 -14.11 -0.35
CA ILE A 28 -0.58 -13.32 0.18
C ILE A 28 -1.74 -13.32 -0.81
N ASN A 29 -2.89 -13.80 -0.34
CA ASN A 29 -4.15 -13.80 -1.04
C ASN A 29 -5.17 -12.97 -0.24
N LEU A 30 -5.54 -11.82 -0.77
CA LEU A 30 -6.44 -10.86 -0.10
C LEU A 30 -7.35 -10.23 -1.15
N THR A 31 -8.62 -10.04 -0.80
CA THR A 31 -9.57 -9.29 -1.62
C THR A 31 -10.34 -8.37 -0.69
N VAL A 32 -10.39 -7.09 -1.01
CA VAL A 32 -11.13 -6.06 -0.27
C VAL A 32 -12.08 -5.36 -1.24
N HIS A 33 -13.36 -5.35 -0.91
CA HIS A 33 -14.40 -4.72 -1.71
C HIS A 33 -14.66 -3.27 -1.30
N PRO A 34 -15.21 -2.44 -2.19
CA PRO A 34 -15.60 -1.07 -1.85
C PRO A 34 -16.52 -1.02 -0.62
N GLY A 35 -16.16 -0.19 0.36
CA GLY A 35 -16.91 0.00 1.61
C GLY A 35 -16.59 -1.00 2.72
N GLU A 36 -15.74 -2.00 2.47
CA GLU A 36 -15.27 -2.91 3.53
C GLU A 36 -14.29 -2.22 4.48
N GLN A 37 -14.42 -2.55 5.76
CA GLN A 37 -13.48 -2.16 6.80
C GLN A 37 -12.72 -3.40 7.26
N VAL A 38 -11.41 -3.42 7.00
CA VAL A 38 -10.56 -4.57 7.28
C VAL A 38 -9.56 -4.23 8.38
N LEU A 39 -9.49 -5.08 9.41
CA LEU A 39 -8.50 -4.99 10.47
C LEU A 39 -7.40 -6.04 10.24
N LEU A 40 -6.16 -5.58 10.00
CA LEU A 40 -4.99 -6.44 9.87
C LEU A 40 -4.24 -6.57 11.21
N LEU A 41 -4.31 -7.75 11.82
CA LEU A 41 -3.63 -8.07 13.09
C LEU A 41 -2.45 -9.03 12.90
N GLY A 42 -1.50 -8.97 13.82
CA GLY A 42 -0.35 -9.86 13.83
C GLY A 42 0.80 -9.32 14.66
N ALA A 43 1.72 -10.19 15.08
CA ALA A 43 2.90 -9.82 15.87
C ALA A 43 3.76 -8.75 15.19
N SER A 44 4.59 -8.04 15.97
CA SER A 44 5.59 -7.14 15.39
C SER A 44 6.49 -7.92 14.44
N GLY A 45 6.80 -7.35 13.27
CA GLY A 45 7.61 -8.00 12.24
C GLY A 45 6.88 -9.02 11.35
N ALA A 46 5.58 -9.28 11.56
CA ALA A 46 4.79 -10.22 10.75
C ALA A 46 4.45 -9.74 9.32
N GLY A 47 5.08 -8.67 8.82
CA GLY A 47 4.86 -8.17 7.45
C GLY A 47 3.69 -7.21 7.26
N LYS A 48 2.97 -6.80 8.31
CA LYS A 48 1.80 -5.90 8.20
C LYS A 48 2.09 -4.57 7.47
N SER A 49 3.12 -3.86 7.91
CA SER A 49 3.52 -2.60 7.26
C SER A 49 3.99 -2.86 5.83
N SER A 50 4.70 -3.96 5.59
CA SER A 50 5.14 -4.37 4.25
C SER A 50 3.96 -4.67 3.32
N LEU A 51 2.88 -5.25 3.82
CA LEU A 51 1.65 -5.47 3.05
C LEU A 51 0.98 -4.15 2.67
N LEU A 52 0.87 -3.21 3.62
CA LEU A 52 0.34 -1.88 3.34
C LEU A 52 1.24 -1.11 2.36
N ASP A 53 2.56 -1.25 2.48
CA ASP A 53 3.55 -0.69 1.57
C ASP A 53 3.45 -1.25 0.14
N ALA A 54 3.15 -2.54 0.00
CA ALA A 54 2.89 -3.15 -1.30
C ALA A 54 1.60 -2.61 -1.93
N ILE A 55 0.52 -2.51 -1.15
CA ILE A 55 -0.77 -1.99 -1.64
C ILE A 55 -0.63 -0.53 -2.13
N ARG A 56 0.09 0.32 -1.38
CA ARG A 56 0.31 1.73 -1.77
C ARG A 56 1.44 1.94 -2.79
N GLY A 57 2.03 0.86 -3.32
CA GLY A 57 3.09 0.90 -4.32
C GLY A 57 4.47 1.32 -3.82
N VAL A 58 4.66 1.59 -2.53
CA VAL A 58 5.99 1.85 -1.95
C VAL A 58 6.91 0.65 -2.15
N ILE A 59 6.38 -0.57 -2.01
CA ILE A 59 6.99 -1.78 -2.55
C ILE A 59 6.31 -2.08 -3.90
N PRO A 60 7.05 -2.28 -5.01
CA PRO A 60 8.51 -2.34 -5.10
C PRO A 60 9.20 -1.01 -5.45
N HIS A 61 8.45 0.08 -5.66
CA HIS A 61 8.98 1.27 -6.36
C HIS A 61 9.98 2.11 -5.55
N SER A 62 9.73 2.31 -4.25
CA SER A 62 10.62 3.07 -3.36
C SER A 62 11.45 2.17 -2.45
N VAL A 63 10.91 0.99 -2.11
CA VAL A 63 11.60 -0.07 -1.37
C VAL A 63 11.79 -1.25 -2.34
N PRO A 64 13.00 -1.44 -2.89
CA PRO A 64 13.24 -2.37 -3.99
C PRO A 64 13.32 -3.82 -3.50
N LEU A 65 12.16 -4.41 -3.25
CA LEU A 65 12.00 -5.85 -3.02
C LEU A 65 11.70 -6.56 -4.34
N GLU A 66 12.18 -7.79 -4.48
CA GLU A 66 11.73 -8.67 -5.56
C GLU A 66 10.29 -9.11 -5.25
N THR A 67 9.41 -8.93 -6.22
CA THR A 67 7.97 -9.24 -6.07
C THR A 67 7.52 -10.24 -7.11
N SER A 68 6.54 -11.06 -6.76
CA SER A 68 5.86 -11.99 -7.66
C SER A 68 4.39 -12.13 -7.27
N GLY A 69 3.58 -12.75 -8.13
CA GLY A 69 2.13 -12.71 -8.01
C GLY A 69 1.56 -11.37 -8.48
N GLU A 70 0.33 -11.08 -8.08
CA GLU A 70 -0.38 -9.87 -8.50
C GLU A 70 -0.83 -9.05 -7.29
N CYS A 71 -0.68 -7.72 -7.38
CA CYS A 71 -1.30 -6.75 -6.47
C CYS A 71 -1.98 -5.69 -7.34
N LEU A 72 -3.30 -5.59 -7.22
CA LEU A 72 -4.13 -4.65 -7.95
C LEU A 72 -4.84 -3.70 -6.98
N VAL A 73 -4.92 -2.43 -7.36
CA VAL A 73 -5.71 -1.40 -6.69
C VAL A 73 -6.60 -0.75 -7.73
N ASP A 74 -7.91 -0.73 -7.47
CA ASP A 74 -8.93 -0.24 -8.40
C ASP A 74 -8.78 -0.83 -9.81
N GLY A 75 -8.49 -2.13 -9.88
CA GLY A 75 -8.23 -2.87 -11.12
C GLY A 75 -6.87 -2.59 -11.78
N ALA A 76 -6.09 -1.62 -11.30
CA ALA A 76 -4.79 -1.27 -11.84
C ALA A 76 -3.66 -2.07 -11.15
N PRO A 77 -2.77 -2.77 -11.90
CA PRO A 77 -1.65 -3.49 -11.31
C PRO A 77 -0.61 -2.54 -10.70
N VAL A 78 -0.31 -2.69 -9.41
CA VAL A 78 0.66 -1.83 -8.70
C VAL A 78 2.03 -1.81 -9.36
N LEU A 79 2.49 -2.95 -9.89
CA LEU A 79 3.81 -3.07 -10.52
C LEU A 79 4.00 -2.13 -11.72
N TYR A 80 2.91 -1.79 -12.43
CA TYR A 80 2.95 -0.99 -13.65
C TYR A 80 2.46 0.45 -13.45
N ASN A 81 2.09 0.83 -12.24
CA ASN A 81 1.64 2.18 -11.89
C ASN A 81 2.60 2.78 -10.87
N THR A 82 2.95 4.04 -11.06
CA THR A 82 3.82 4.78 -10.14
C THR A 82 3.13 5.05 -8.82
N VAL A 83 3.90 5.34 -7.77
CA VAL A 83 3.36 5.74 -6.46
C VAL A 83 2.47 6.97 -6.58
N ALA A 84 2.80 7.93 -7.45
CA ALA A 84 2.02 9.14 -7.68
C ALA A 84 0.67 8.86 -8.37
N GLU A 85 0.62 7.92 -9.32
CA GLU A 85 -0.65 7.50 -9.93
C GLU A 85 -1.53 6.77 -8.91
N LEU A 86 -0.93 5.89 -8.10
CA LEU A 86 -1.64 5.14 -7.07
C LEU A 86 -2.14 6.03 -5.91
N SER A 87 -1.46 7.15 -5.61
CA SER A 87 -1.89 8.04 -4.52
C SER A 87 -3.23 8.73 -4.78
N ALA A 88 -3.72 8.76 -6.03
CA ALA A 88 -5.05 9.25 -6.35
C ALA A 88 -6.17 8.36 -5.78
N VAL A 89 -5.88 7.09 -5.50
CA VAL A 89 -6.85 6.09 -5.01
C VAL A 89 -6.47 5.51 -3.65
N VAL A 90 -5.18 5.55 -3.26
CA VAL A 90 -4.70 5.06 -1.96
C VAL A 90 -4.16 6.19 -1.11
N GLY A 91 -4.86 6.48 -0.01
CA GLY A 91 -4.36 7.32 1.09
C GLY A 91 -3.74 6.49 2.21
N ASN A 92 -2.74 7.06 2.90
CA ASN A 92 -2.13 6.44 4.07
C ASN A 92 -1.98 7.47 5.20
N VAL A 93 -2.45 7.11 6.39
CA VAL A 93 -2.14 7.83 7.63
C VAL A 93 -1.03 7.07 8.34
N PRO A 94 0.20 7.61 8.43
CA PRO A 94 1.33 6.89 9.00
C PRO A 94 1.18 6.69 10.51
N GLN A 95 1.95 5.72 11.04
CA GLN A 95 1.96 5.41 12.48
C GLN A 95 2.56 6.54 13.32
N ASP A 96 3.59 7.22 12.80
CA ASP A 96 4.18 8.40 13.42
C ASP A 96 3.67 9.65 12.68
N PRO A 97 2.80 10.47 13.30
CA PRO A 97 2.26 11.67 12.66
C PRO A 97 3.34 12.73 12.39
N HIS A 98 4.42 12.77 13.18
CA HIS A 98 5.51 13.72 12.96
C HIS A 98 6.30 13.43 11.69
N ALA A 99 6.26 12.19 11.19
CA ALA A 99 6.91 11.80 9.95
C ALA A 99 6.18 12.30 8.69
N SER A 100 4.93 12.77 8.82
CA SER A 100 4.12 13.27 7.70
C SER A 100 3.91 14.77 7.66
N ILE A 101 4.11 15.49 8.77
CA ILE A 101 3.86 16.94 8.83
C ILE A 101 5.02 17.69 8.18
N THR A 102 4.71 18.54 7.21
CA THR A 102 5.69 19.30 6.43
C THR A 102 5.64 20.80 6.74
N LEU A 103 4.45 21.33 7.00
CA LEU A 103 4.15 22.75 7.11
C LEU A 103 3.76 23.14 8.55
N PRO A 104 4.04 24.39 8.97
CA PRO A 104 3.81 24.83 10.35
C PRO A 104 2.35 25.10 10.68
N LEU A 105 1.50 25.36 9.68
CA LEU A 105 0.07 25.63 9.86
C LEU A 105 -0.75 24.46 9.33
N VAL A 106 -1.84 24.14 10.05
CA VAL A 106 -2.74 23.04 9.70
C VAL A 106 -3.44 23.28 8.35
N GLU A 107 -3.86 24.51 8.09
CA GLU A 107 -4.50 24.90 6.84
C GLU A 107 -3.57 24.70 5.63
N ASP A 108 -2.30 25.05 5.78
CA ASP A 108 -1.29 24.87 4.74
C ASP A 108 -1.00 23.38 4.50
N GLU A 109 -0.90 22.58 5.57
CA GLU A 109 -0.67 21.13 5.46
C GLU A 109 -1.81 20.42 4.71
N ILE A 110 -3.06 20.80 4.97
CA ILE A 110 -4.23 20.26 4.26
C ILE A 110 -4.21 20.71 2.79
N ALA A 111 -3.92 21.99 2.54
CA ALA A 111 -3.86 22.55 1.20
C ALA A 111 -2.79 21.87 0.33
N LEU A 112 -1.63 21.52 0.90
CA LEU A 112 -0.55 20.84 0.20
C LEU A 112 -1.00 19.57 -0.55
N THR A 113 -1.91 18.79 0.04
CA THR A 113 -2.44 17.58 -0.62
C THR A 113 -3.39 17.87 -1.78
N LEU A 114 -3.98 19.07 -1.83
CA LEU A 114 -4.92 19.50 -2.87
C LEU A 114 -4.22 20.25 -4.01
N GLU A 115 -2.99 20.72 -3.79
CA GLU A 115 -2.16 21.41 -4.78
C GLU A 115 -1.41 20.45 -5.72
N ASN A 116 -1.33 19.16 -5.34
CA ASN A 116 -0.61 18.10 -6.06
C ASN A 116 -1.58 17.08 -6.68
#